data_AF-A0A2V8BI61-F1
#
_entry.id   AF-A0A2V8BI61-F1
#
_cell.length_a   1.000
_cell.length_b   1.000
_cell.length_c   1.000
_cell.angle_alpha   90.00
_cell.angle_beta   90.00
_cell.angle_gamma   90.00
#
_symmetry.space_group_name_H-M   'P 1'
#
loop_
_entity.id
_entity.type
_entity.pdbx_description
1 polymer ?
#
loop_
_entity_poly.entity_id
_entity_poly.type
_entity_poly.pdbx_seq_one_letter_code
_entity_poly.pdbx_strand_id
1 'polypeptide(L)' 'VWPGATAKEMEELVAERLEKRMQELRWYDRTETFTRPGLAFTMVVLRDTAPPADVPEEFYQARKKL' A
#
# COMPACT_ATOMS: atom_id res chain seq x y z
N VAL A 1 -3.75 -0.19 12.57
CA VAL A 1 -5.11 0.05 13.11
C VAL A 1 -5.04 1.27 14.01
N TRP A 2 -5.95 2.24 13.86
CA TRP A 2 -5.98 3.47 14.66
C TRP A 2 -7.37 3.69 15.26
N PRO A 3 -7.63 3.21 16.48
CA PRO A 3 -8.95 3.36 17.11
C PRO A 3 -9.36 4.83 17.26
N GLY A 4 -10.61 5.15 16.91
CA GLY A 4 -11.18 6.50 17.05
C GLY A 4 -11.01 7.42 15.84
N ALA A 5 -10.17 7.07 14.86
CA ALA A 5 -10.04 7.84 13.62
C ALA A 5 -11.26 7.62 12.69
N THR A 6 -11.73 8.70 12.07
CA THR A 6 -12.75 8.66 11.02
C THR A 6 -12.22 8.03 9.73
N ALA A 7 -13.11 7.61 8.83
CA ALA A 7 -12.68 7.08 7.52
C ALA A 7 -11.88 8.11 6.72
N LYS A 8 -12.25 9.39 6.81
CA LYS A 8 -11.55 10.51 6.16
C LYS A 8 -10.13 10.69 6.70
N GLU A 9 -9.95 10.64 8.02
CA GLU A 9 -8.61 10.71 8.63
C GLU A 9 -7.76 9.49 8.27
N MET A 10 -8.36 8.30 8.22
CA MET A 10 -7.66 7.11 7.73
C MET A 10 -7.22 7.24 6.27
N GLU A 11 -8.00 7.93 5.45
CA GLU A 11 -7.66 8.19 4.05
C GLU A 11 -6.51 9.21 3.92
N GLU A 12 -6.71 10.42 4.45
CA GLU A 12 -5.77 11.54 4.29
C GLU A 12 -4.43 11.32 5.03
N LEU A 13 -4.47 10.68 6.21
CA LEU A 13 -3.27 10.58 7.06
C LEU A 13 -2.54 9.26 6.94
N VAL A 14 -3.23 8.20 6.52
CA VAL A 14 -2.66 6.84 6.47
C VAL A 14 -2.60 6.33 5.03
N ALA A 15 -3.75 6.22 4.37
CA ALA A 15 -3.83 5.64 3.02
C ALA A 15 -2.97 6.39 1.99
N GLU A 16 -3.11 7.72 1.92
CA GLU A 16 -2.40 8.53 0.92
C GLU A 16 -0.87 8.41 1.07
N ARG A 17 -0.37 8.38 2.31
CA ARG A 17 1.06 8.21 2.59
C ARG A 17 1.54 6.83 2.19
N LEU A 18 0.78 5.79 2.52
CA LEU A 18 1.07 4.40 2.16
C LEU A 18 1.13 4.23 0.65
N GLU A 19 0.14 4.74 -0.07
CA GLU A 19 0.10 4.70 -1.53
C GLU A 19 1.34 5.34 -2.16
N LYS A 20 1.73 6.54 -1.72
CA LYS A 20 2.96 7.20 -2.18
C LYS A 20 4.21 6.36 -1.95
N ARG A 21 4.29 5.63 -0.83
CA ARG A 21 5.41 4.72 -0.56
C ARG A 21 5.41 3.50 -1.47
N MET A 22 4.23 2.96 -1.78
CA MET A 22 4.11 1.80 -2.68
C MET A 22 4.48 2.17 -4.13
N GLN A 23 4.27 3.41 -4.54
CA GLN A 23 4.71 3.93 -5.85
C GLN A 23 6.24 3.89 -6.04
N GLU A 24 7.02 3.78 -4.96
CA GLU A 24 8.49 3.65 -5.03
C GLU A 24 8.94 2.22 -5.38
N LEU A 25 8.03 1.24 -5.46
CA LEU A 25 8.35 -0.14 -5.84
C LEU A 25 8.71 -0.19 -7.33
N ARG A 26 9.72 -0.99 -7.68
CA ARG A 26 10.28 -1.03 -9.04
C ARG A 26 9.24 -1.50 -10.05
N TRP A 27 8.45 -2.50 -9.64
CA TRP A 27 7.42 -3.12 -10.47
C TRP A 27 6.00 -2.67 -10.10
N TYR A 28 5.85 -1.49 -9.50
CA TYR A 28 4.53 -0.93 -9.17
C TYR A 28 3.65 -0.79 -10.41
N ASP A 29 2.43 -1.33 -10.34
CA ASP A 29 1.34 -1.03 -11.27
C ASP A 29 0.37 -0.03 -10.64
N ARG A 30 -0.32 -0.47 -9.57
CA ARG A 30 -1.31 0.35 -8.85
C ARG A 30 -1.51 -0.11 -7.42
N THR A 31 -2.14 0.75 -6.63
CA THR A 31 -2.72 0.40 -5.33
C THR A 31 -4.20 0.66 -5.30
N GLU A 32 -4.92 -0.25 -4.65
CA GLU A 32 -6.35 -0.10 -4.37
C GLU A 32 -6.50 -0.05 -2.84
N THR A 33 -6.97 1.09 -2.32
CA THR A 33 -7.10 1.30 -0.88
C THR A 33 -8.55 1.43 -0.47
N PHE A 34 -8.92 0.73 0.59
CA PHE A 34 -10.25 0.74 1.19
C PHE A 34 -10.16 1.14 2.66
N THR A 35 -10.86 2.21 3.03
CA THR A 35 -10.85 2.77 4.39
C THR A 35 -12.18 2.58 5.10
N ARG A 36 -12.09 2.37 6.41
CA ARG A 36 -13.21 2.41 7.37
C ARG A 36 -12.73 3.15 8.61
N PRO A 37 -13.61 3.64 9.50
CA PRO A 37 -13.16 4.25 10.75
C PRO A 37 -12.19 3.32 11.51
N GLY A 38 -10.99 3.85 11.76
CA GLY A 38 -9.86 3.18 12.41
C GLY A 38 -9.15 2.06 11.66
N LEU A 39 -9.52 1.77 10.41
CA LEU A 39 -8.95 0.69 9.59
C LEU A 39 -8.71 1.14 8.14
N ALA A 40 -7.58 0.74 7.58
CA ALA A 40 -7.28 0.92 6.16
C ALA A 40 -6.66 -0.38 5.62
N PHE A 41 -7.14 -0.81 4.46
CA PHE A 41 -6.62 -1.96 3.72
C PHE A 41 -6.10 -1.47 2.37
N THR A 42 -4.84 -1.75 2.06
CA THR A 42 -4.25 -1.40 0.76
C THR A 42 -3.81 -2.68 0.07
N MET A 43 -4.30 -2.89 -1.15
CA MET A 43 -3.85 -3.93 -2.05
C MET A 43 -2.84 -3.36 -3.03
N VAL A 44 -1.65 -3.94 -3.08
CA VAL A 44 -0.58 -3.56 -4.02
C VAL A 44 -0.61 -4.54 -5.19
N VAL A 45 -0.70 -4.01 -6.41
CA VAL A 45 -0.62 -4.77 -7.65
C VAL A 45 0.72 -4.47 -8.30
N LEU A 46 1.47 -5.52 -8.63
CA LEU A 46 2.70 -5.43 -9.41
C LEU A 46 2.37 -5.61 -10.90
N ARG A 47 3.20 -5.04 -11.77
CA ARG A 47 3.05 -5.19 -13.23
C ARG A 47 3.15 -6.66 -13.63
N ASP A 48 2.36 -7.05 -14.62
CA ASP A 48 2.40 -8.40 -15.20
C ASP A 48 3.75 -8.75 -15.84
N THR A 49 4.57 -7.74 -16.15
CA THR A 49 5.93 -7.92 -16.69
C THR A 49 7.00 -8.13 -15.62
N ALA A 50 6.63 -8.12 -14.33
CA ALA A 50 7.57 -8.35 -13.23
C ALA A 50 8.14 -9.79 -13.31
N PRO A 51 9.47 -9.97 -13.31
CA PRO A 51 10.07 -11.29 -13.24
C PRO A 51 9.61 -12.04 -11.97
N PRO A 52 9.19 -13.32 -12.06
CA PRO A 52 8.73 -14.06 -10.89
C PRO A 52 9.76 -14.14 -9.74
N ALA A 53 11.05 -14.08 -10.07
CA ALA A 53 12.13 -14.06 -9.09
C ALA A 53 12.22 -12.75 -8.29
N ASP A 54 11.76 -11.63 -8.84
CA ASP A 54 11.79 -10.30 -8.19
C ASP A 54 10.56 -10.07 -7.29
N VAL A 55 9.45 -10.77 -7.52
CA VAL A 55 8.17 -10.59 -6.78
C VAL A 55 8.33 -10.71 -5.26
N PRO A 56 9.05 -11.70 -4.70
CA PRO A 56 9.25 -11.79 -3.25
C PRO A 56 10.01 -10.58 -2.68
N GLU A 57 10.97 -10.03 -3.43
CA GLU A 57 11.74 -8.86 -3.03
C GLU A 57 10.86 -7.60 -3.05
N GLU A 58 9.99 -7.43 -4.05
CA GLU A 58 9.04 -6.31 -4.08
C GLU A 58 8.12 -6.34 -2.85
N PHE A 59 7.60 -7.51 -2.45
CA PHE A 59 6.82 -7.64 -1.22
C PHE A 59 7.64 -7.40 0.05
N TYR A 60 8.92 -7.75 0.05
CA TYR A 60 9.82 -7.43 1.16
C TYR A 60 10.06 -5.91 1.26
N GLN A 61 10.33 -5.23 0.14
CA GLN A 61 10.49 -3.79 0.10
C GLN A 61 9.19 -3.07 0.50
N ALA A 62 8.03 -3.57 0.07
CA ALA A 62 6.74 -3.05 0.50
C ALA A 62 6.61 -3.10 2.02
N ARG A 63 6.89 -4.26 2.65
CA ARG A 63 6.86 -4.41 4.12
C ARG A 63 7.86 -3.53 4.84
N LYS A 64 9.05 -3.33 4.27
CA LYS A 64 10.10 -2.47 4.85
C LYS A 64 9.73 -0.99 4.82
N LYS A 65 8.85 -0.58 3.90
CA LYS A 65 8.37 0.80 3.76
C LYS A 65 7.17 1.13 4.66
N LEU A 66 6.58 0.13 5.33
CA LEU A 66 5.49 0.29 6.31
C LEU A 66 5.97 0.88 7.63
#